data_AF-A0A1L6ZF54-F1
#
_entry.id   AF-A0A1L6ZF54-F1
#
_cell.length_a   1.000
_cell.length_b   1.000
_cell.length_c   1.000
_cell.angle_alpha   90.00
_cell.angle_beta   90.00
_cell.angle_gamma   90.00
#
_symmetry.space_group_name_H-M   'P 1'
#
loop_
_entity.id
_entity.type
_entity.pdbx_description
1 polymer ?
#
loop_
_entity_poly.entity_id
_entity_poly.type
_entity_poly.pdbx_seq_one_letter_code
_entity_poly.pdbx_strand_id
1 'polypeptide(L)'
;MNQLFVQDKGTKQEYEIVGSSPRLTDGTDGKKTMELQIEAGFIDPISFEALVGRNLLIVDEKVHKRQKYVIRNFSKTQDGDVLSKSVSATHIYAFLLSKNRVDEVIQGELTLEQAFAHALKGSKFTFKIMDDAKDIKPVKNEGFGDAFSIELIDTIISNYKIELDVNNYEIYIHKKIGKKINKTLDTRANINGLTVTISEDNTATRGRGFGKQKEEKDTISESAMGYESKTGTWSYDDALKADFTNKPGATFTFSFTGTGFRFVTLTSKLGGKWEFKIDDDKTKTISVYKDQSPKKETIEVIRGLEHKKHKVIATFKGKDSKNPNTKGKKTAAPIMYLLRDNVIETYREYKNENEKYVFDPVLFVHPNEKDFLIDGQPTWAEPIKDDAVTKAEDMNTLLKEKVNPFPEVTVSIDFEEFEVEELKGLEDELNKGDTLHVIADTPEHGITFEDDVRAVSMTYNPLELTEKPDVTFTNVQKDMFDLQLEDRRRIRNQERYIKEQKNSLLAQIQAAKNELSDLIEKGKTGSPQNAGFSLVFKGGSWGSSAGDVYIDGSDLIFETPENYEMVYATVDGSSLLKQNGITPSIDYEDNQTDTFIISFFQSGKKIKPDQVPDTSKISVGIVGYS
;
A
#
# COMPACT_ATOMS: atom_id res chain seq x y z
N MET A 1 -29.69 27.36 -5.90
CA MET A 1 -29.36 26.14 -6.65
C MET A 1 -27.99 26.31 -7.24
N ASN A 2 -27.18 25.26 -7.22
CA ASN A 2 -25.90 25.23 -7.91
C ASN A 2 -26.15 25.19 -9.42
N GLN A 3 -25.23 25.75 -10.21
CA GLN A 3 -25.36 25.83 -11.66
C GLN A 3 -24.18 25.17 -12.38
N LEU A 4 -24.42 24.76 -13.62
CA LEU A 4 -23.42 24.20 -14.52
C LEU A 4 -23.45 24.94 -15.85
N PHE A 5 -22.28 25.31 -16.36
CA PHE A 5 -22.13 25.96 -17.66
C PHE A 5 -21.08 25.24 -18.50
N VAL A 6 -21.21 25.32 -19.82
CA VAL A 6 -20.11 25.09 -20.76
C VAL A 6 -19.61 26.42 -21.29
N GLN A 7 -18.31 26.67 -21.16
CA GLN A 7 -17.63 27.82 -21.75
C GLN A 7 -16.90 27.40 -23.02
N ASP A 8 -17.24 28.05 -24.13
CA ASP A 8 -16.57 27.80 -25.40
C ASP A 8 -15.15 28.41 -25.41
N LYS A 9 -14.16 27.62 -25.84
CA LYS A 9 -12.76 28.07 -25.83
C LYS A 9 -12.48 29.19 -26.83
N GLY A 10 -13.23 29.26 -27.93
CA GLY A 10 -13.08 30.25 -29.00
C GLY A 10 -13.77 31.56 -28.67
N THR A 11 -15.07 31.52 -28.35
CA THR A 11 -15.85 32.74 -28.08
C THR A 11 -15.75 33.23 -26.64
N LYS A 12 -15.33 32.37 -25.70
CA LYS A 12 -15.36 32.59 -24.24
C LYS A 12 -16.76 32.76 -23.65
N GLN A 13 -17.79 32.54 -24.45
CA GLN A 13 -19.17 32.63 -24.00
C GLN A 13 -19.53 31.39 -23.17
N GLU A 14 -20.27 31.62 -22.08
CA GLU A 14 -20.79 30.60 -21.19
C GLU A 14 -22.26 30.31 -21.54
N TYR A 15 -22.60 29.03 -21.64
CA TYR A 15 -23.96 28.56 -21.87
C TYR A 15 -24.37 27.61 -20.75
N GLU A 16 -25.52 27.87 -20.15
CA GLU A 16 -26.02 27.07 -19.03
C GLU A 16 -26.43 25.68 -19.49
N ILE A 17 -26.03 24.68 -18.71
CA ILE A 17 -26.40 23.28 -18.91
C ILE A 17 -27.49 22.96 -17.92
N VAL A 18 -28.71 22.77 -18.43
CA VAL A 18 -29.89 22.37 -17.66
C VAL A 18 -30.22 20.92 -18.00
N GLY A 19 -30.85 20.20 -17.06
CA GLY A 19 -31.30 18.82 -17.30
C GLY A 19 -30.18 17.78 -17.34
N SER A 20 -28.99 18.09 -16.80
CA SER A 20 -27.91 17.14 -16.59
C SER A 20 -27.86 16.65 -15.14
N SER A 21 -27.37 15.43 -14.95
CA SER A 21 -27.00 14.87 -13.65
C SER A 21 -25.49 14.57 -13.65
N PRO A 22 -24.64 15.59 -13.46
CA PRO A 22 -23.20 15.40 -13.43
C PRO A 22 -22.76 14.56 -12.23
N ARG A 23 -21.81 13.66 -12.41
CA ARG A 23 -21.11 12.93 -11.34
C ARG A 23 -19.72 13.52 -11.15
N LEU A 24 -19.48 14.17 -10.01
CA LEU A 24 -18.22 14.82 -9.66
C LEU A 24 -17.51 14.01 -8.58
N THR A 25 -16.29 13.56 -8.86
CA THR A 25 -15.41 12.88 -7.89
C THR A 25 -14.37 13.86 -7.35
N ASP A 26 -14.24 13.96 -6.02
CA ASP A 26 -13.33 14.87 -5.33
C ASP A 26 -12.55 14.14 -4.21
N GLY A 27 -11.22 14.11 -4.32
CA GLY A 27 -10.30 13.48 -3.37
C GLY A 27 -9.52 14.48 -2.49
N THR A 28 -8.84 13.96 -1.46
CA THR A 28 -7.98 14.78 -0.57
C THR A 28 -6.63 15.17 -1.17
N ASP A 29 -6.30 14.68 -2.37
CA ASP A 29 -5.10 15.06 -3.14
C ASP A 29 -5.31 16.27 -4.07
N GLY A 30 -6.51 16.86 -4.03
CA GLY A 30 -6.93 17.97 -4.87
C GLY A 30 -7.30 17.58 -6.30
N LYS A 31 -7.17 16.31 -6.70
CA LYS A 31 -7.57 15.85 -8.02
C LYS A 31 -9.08 15.64 -8.03
N LYS A 32 -9.72 16.24 -9.04
CA LYS A 32 -11.16 16.13 -9.25
C LYS A 32 -11.47 15.79 -10.71
N THR A 33 -12.49 14.98 -10.90
CA THR A 33 -13.04 14.61 -12.21
C THR A 33 -14.54 14.81 -12.23
N MET A 34 -15.09 15.03 -13.41
CA MET A 34 -16.53 15.12 -13.60
C MET A 34 -16.93 14.38 -14.87
N GLU A 35 -17.99 13.61 -14.77
CA GLU A 35 -18.63 12.90 -15.88
C GLU A 35 -20.08 13.35 -15.98
N LEU A 36 -20.60 13.48 -17.20
CA LEU A 36 -22.01 13.72 -17.43
C LEU A 36 -22.45 13.10 -18.75
N GLN A 37 -23.70 12.68 -18.79
CA GLN A 37 -24.40 12.29 -20.01
C GLN A 37 -25.63 13.17 -20.17
N ILE A 38 -25.87 13.64 -21.39
CA ILE A 38 -27.02 14.48 -21.70
C ILE A 38 -27.55 14.20 -23.11
N GLU A 39 -28.88 14.21 -23.26
CA GLU A 39 -29.55 14.15 -24.55
C GLU A 39 -29.80 15.55 -25.10
N ALA A 40 -29.70 15.72 -26.41
CA ALA A 40 -29.85 16.99 -27.09
C ALA A 40 -31.23 17.65 -26.86
N GLY A 41 -32.27 16.85 -26.58
CA GLY A 41 -33.61 17.35 -26.30
C GLY A 41 -33.79 18.00 -24.92
N PHE A 42 -32.89 17.75 -23.97
CA PHE A 42 -32.99 18.27 -22.59
C PHE A 42 -32.23 19.59 -22.37
N ILE A 43 -31.51 20.08 -23.39
CA ILE A 43 -30.66 21.25 -23.28
C ILE A 43 -30.74 22.12 -24.55
N ASP A 44 -30.42 23.40 -24.40
CA ASP A 44 -30.24 24.31 -25.54
C ASP A 44 -29.21 23.76 -26.57
N PRO A 45 -29.50 23.82 -27.89
CA PRO A 45 -28.63 23.30 -28.93
C PRO A 45 -27.21 23.91 -28.95
N ILE A 46 -27.04 25.18 -28.57
CA ILE A 46 -25.72 25.84 -28.56
C ILE A 46 -24.87 25.21 -27.46
N SER A 47 -25.47 25.01 -26.29
CA SER A 47 -24.83 24.36 -25.14
C SER A 47 -24.47 22.91 -25.47
N PHE A 48 -25.39 22.16 -26.10
CA PHE A 48 -25.12 20.80 -26.54
C PHE A 48 -23.92 20.73 -27.50
N GLU A 49 -23.86 21.61 -28.49
CA GLU A 49 -22.76 21.63 -29.46
C GLU A 49 -21.44 22.11 -28.83
N ALA A 50 -21.49 22.97 -27.81
CA ALA A 50 -20.30 23.42 -27.07
C ALA A 50 -19.67 22.32 -26.18
N LEU A 51 -20.35 21.19 -25.94
CA LEU A 51 -19.78 20.02 -25.26
C LEU A 51 -18.79 19.28 -26.17
N VAL A 52 -17.57 19.83 -26.27
CA VAL A 52 -16.47 19.30 -27.08
C VAL A 52 -15.13 19.45 -26.36
N GLY A 53 -14.14 18.68 -26.82
CA GLY A 53 -12.78 18.68 -26.26
C GLY A 53 -12.16 20.09 -26.10
N ARG A 54 -11.54 20.30 -24.94
CA ARG A 54 -10.89 21.54 -24.47
C ARG A 54 -11.81 22.72 -24.16
N ASN A 55 -13.13 22.59 -24.32
CA ASN A 55 -14.05 23.55 -23.70
C ASN A 55 -14.06 23.32 -22.17
N LEU A 56 -14.48 24.34 -21.42
CA LEU A 56 -14.53 24.25 -19.96
C LEU A 56 -15.96 23.97 -19.50
N LEU A 57 -16.12 23.07 -18.56
CA LEU A 57 -17.30 23.02 -17.72
C LEU A 57 -17.03 23.89 -16.49
N ILE A 58 -17.98 24.75 -16.14
CA ILE A 58 -17.92 25.62 -14.97
C ILE A 58 -19.06 25.23 -14.06
N VAL A 59 -18.75 24.72 -12.88
CA VAL A 59 -19.74 24.14 -11.97
C VAL A 59 -19.64 24.77 -10.59
N ASP A 60 -20.78 25.00 -9.96
CA ASP A 60 -20.86 25.35 -8.55
C ASP A 60 -20.79 24.07 -7.70
N GLU A 61 -19.64 23.80 -7.08
CA GLU A 61 -19.48 22.65 -6.17
C GLU A 61 -20.05 22.96 -4.78
N LYS A 62 -20.04 21.95 -3.90
CA LYS A 62 -20.49 22.07 -2.51
C LYS A 62 -19.67 23.14 -1.74
N VAL A 63 -18.35 23.06 -1.82
CA VAL A 63 -17.42 23.94 -1.10
C VAL A 63 -17.04 25.18 -1.91
N HIS A 64 -16.44 24.99 -3.09
CA HIS A 64 -15.97 26.09 -3.93
C HIS A 64 -16.91 26.28 -5.13
N LYS A 65 -17.39 27.50 -5.34
CA LYS A 65 -18.27 27.83 -6.47
C LYS A 65 -17.45 28.05 -7.75
N ARG A 66 -18.09 27.95 -8.91
CA ARG A 66 -17.51 28.20 -10.25
C ARG A 66 -16.17 27.50 -10.51
N GLN A 67 -16.05 26.24 -10.15
CA GLN A 67 -14.87 25.42 -10.42
C GLN A 67 -14.80 25.03 -11.89
N LYS A 68 -13.58 24.99 -12.44
CA LYS A 68 -13.34 24.81 -13.88
C LYS A 68 -12.82 23.42 -14.17
N TYR A 69 -13.46 22.76 -15.11
CA TYR A 69 -13.13 21.42 -15.58
C TYR A 69 -12.88 21.43 -17.08
N VAL A 70 -11.75 20.90 -17.53
CA VAL A 70 -11.43 20.80 -18.95
C VAL A 70 -12.05 19.52 -19.51
N ILE A 71 -12.90 19.65 -20.53
CA ILE A 71 -13.43 18.50 -21.27
C ILE A 71 -12.28 17.78 -21.97
N ARG A 72 -12.02 16.53 -21.55
CA ARG A 72 -10.94 15.70 -22.11
C ARG A 72 -11.47 14.83 -23.24
N ASN A 73 -12.55 14.11 -22.97
CA ASN A 73 -13.17 13.21 -23.92
C ASN A 73 -14.65 13.53 -24.02
N PHE A 74 -15.20 13.33 -25.20
CA PHE A 74 -16.64 13.29 -25.41
C PHE A 74 -16.94 12.20 -26.44
N SER A 75 -18.08 11.54 -26.30
CA SER A 75 -18.66 10.67 -27.32
C SER A 75 -20.02 11.23 -27.70
N LYS A 76 -20.37 11.13 -28.99
CA LYS A 76 -21.68 11.49 -29.53
C LYS A 76 -22.33 10.19 -29.99
N THR A 77 -23.50 9.89 -29.45
CA THR A 77 -24.26 8.67 -29.71
C THR A 77 -25.62 9.02 -30.25
N GLN A 78 -26.09 8.22 -31.21
CA GLN A 78 -27.44 8.35 -31.77
C GLN A 78 -28.10 6.97 -31.71
N ASP A 79 -29.24 6.90 -31.04
CA ASP A 79 -30.11 5.73 -31.00
C ASP A 79 -31.50 6.13 -31.50
N GLY A 80 -31.83 5.71 -32.72
CA GLY A 80 -32.99 6.22 -33.45
C GLY A 80 -32.95 7.74 -33.60
N ASP A 81 -33.96 8.41 -33.03
CA ASP A 81 -34.12 9.86 -33.04
C ASP A 81 -33.50 10.54 -31.81
N VAL A 82 -32.99 9.77 -30.85
CA VAL A 82 -32.34 10.29 -29.64
C VAL A 82 -30.87 10.51 -29.89
N LEU A 83 -30.44 11.77 -29.78
CA LEU A 83 -29.04 12.16 -29.87
C LEU A 83 -28.51 12.51 -28.48
N SER A 84 -27.40 11.90 -28.07
CA SER A 84 -26.80 12.10 -26.75
C SER A 84 -25.29 12.35 -26.82
N LYS A 85 -24.77 12.99 -25.78
CA LYS A 85 -23.33 13.15 -25.54
C LYS A 85 -22.97 12.65 -24.15
N SER A 86 -21.91 11.87 -24.07
CA SER A 86 -21.22 11.57 -22.81
C SER A 86 -19.91 12.34 -22.78
N VAL A 87 -19.60 12.98 -21.66
CA VAL A 87 -18.47 13.88 -21.48
C VAL A 87 -17.71 13.49 -20.22
N SER A 88 -16.38 13.40 -20.34
CA SER A 88 -15.48 13.31 -19.18
C SER A 88 -14.56 14.52 -19.14
N ALA A 89 -14.49 15.14 -17.96
CA ALA A 89 -13.73 16.35 -17.72
C ALA A 89 -12.85 16.22 -16.47
N THR A 90 -11.74 16.95 -16.46
CA THR A 90 -10.79 16.96 -15.33
C THR A 90 -10.58 18.38 -14.86
N HIS A 91 -10.57 18.59 -13.54
CA HIS A 91 -10.38 19.91 -12.96
C HIS A 91 -9.08 20.57 -13.49
N ILE A 92 -9.11 21.89 -13.69
CA ILE A 92 -8.01 22.63 -14.31
C ILE A 92 -6.66 22.42 -13.61
N TYR A 93 -6.68 22.16 -12.29
CA TYR A 93 -5.51 21.79 -11.49
C TYR A 93 -4.76 20.59 -12.06
N ALA A 94 -5.38 19.40 -12.05
CA ALA A 94 -4.73 18.20 -12.54
C ALA A 94 -4.45 18.30 -14.04
N PHE A 95 -5.38 18.89 -14.82
CA PHE A 95 -5.20 18.99 -16.26
C PHE A 95 -4.00 19.86 -16.64
N LEU A 96 -3.89 21.08 -16.12
CA LEU A 96 -2.81 21.99 -16.51
C LEU A 96 -1.47 21.60 -15.88
N LEU A 97 -1.45 21.14 -14.63
CA LEU A 97 -0.21 20.69 -13.99
C LEU A 97 0.34 19.39 -14.63
N SER A 98 -0.52 18.55 -15.24
CA SER A 98 -0.06 17.42 -16.06
C SER A 98 0.58 17.83 -17.41
N LYS A 99 0.54 19.13 -17.74
CA LYS A 99 1.13 19.71 -18.97
C LYS A 99 2.20 20.74 -18.68
N ASN A 100 2.40 21.11 -17.42
CA ASN A 100 3.48 22.00 -17.00
C ASN A 100 4.69 21.15 -16.58
N ARG A 101 5.84 21.35 -17.21
CA ARG A 101 7.08 20.64 -16.90
C ARG A 101 8.06 21.57 -16.20
N VAL A 102 8.73 21.08 -15.16
CA VAL A 102 9.77 21.81 -14.44
C VAL A 102 11.09 21.05 -14.62
N ASP A 103 11.90 21.50 -15.58
CA ASP A 103 13.17 20.84 -15.92
C ASP A 103 14.30 21.10 -14.91
N GLU A 104 14.21 22.21 -14.17
CA GLU A 104 15.20 22.55 -13.15
C GLU A 104 15.10 21.60 -11.96
N VAL A 105 16.24 21.13 -11.47
CA VAL A 105 16.34 20.22 -10.32
C VAL A 105 16.94 20.97 -9.15
N ILE A 106 16.25 20.95 -8.01
CA ILE A 106 16.76 21.46 -6.73
C ILE A 106 17.07 20.29 -5.79
N GLN A 107 18.02 20.51 -4.88
CA GLN A 107 18.51 19.50 -3.94
C GLN A 107 18.69 20.09 -2.55
N GLY A 108 18.85 19.24 -1.54
CA GLY A 108 19.08 19.63 -0.16
C GLY A 108 17.83 19.47 0.71
N GLU A 109 17.85 20.09 1.88
CA GLU A 109 16.67 20.15 2.76
C GLU A 109 15.71 21.22 2.26
N LEU A 110 14.58 20.78 1.71
CA LEU A 110 13.55 21.64 1.17
C LEU A 110 12.43 21.82 2.18
N THR A 111 12.01 23.06 2.41
CA THR A 111 10.75 23.35 3.11
C THR A 111 9.56 23.04 2.19
N LEU A 112 8.38 22.84 2.79
CA LEU A 112 7.14 22.68 2.05
C LEU A 112 6.89 23.83 1.06
N GLU A 113 7.17 25.07 1.50
CA GLU A 113 7.03 26.27 0.67
C GLU A 113 8.00 26.27 -0.52
N GLN A 114 9.27 25.92 -0.31
CA GLN A 114 10.25 25.81 -1.39
C GLN A 114 9.87 24.73 -2.40
N ALA A 115 9.40 23.57 -1.92
CA ALA A 115 9.00 22.48 -2.79
C ALA A 115 7.79 22.87 -3.67
N PHE A 116 6.74 23.48 -3.10
CA PHE A 116 5.59 23.96 -3.86
C PHE A 116 5.96 25.09 -4.83
N ALA A 117 6.75 26.07 -4.39
CA ALA A 117 7.19 27.16 -5.25
C ALA A 117 7.98 26.65 -6.47
N HIS A 118 8.80 25.62 -6.27
CA HIS A 118 9.53 24.97 -7.37
C HIS A 118 8.61 24.16 -8.27
N ALA A 119 7.76 23.30 -7.70
CA ALA A 119 6.86 22.44 -8.45
C ALA A 119 5.86 23.20 -9.32
N LEU A 120 5.47 24.41 -8.91
CA LEU A 120 4.51 25.26 -9.63
C LEU A 120 5.17 26.29 -10.56
N LYS A 121 6.50 26.25 -10.71
CA LYS A 121 7.23 27.17 -11.59
C LYS A 121 6.71 27.11 -13.03
N GLY A 122 6.47 28.27 -13.62
CA GLY A 122 5.92 28.39 -14.99
C GLY A 122 4.41 28.13 -15.09
N SER A 123 3.77 27.71 -14.00
CA SER A 123 2.32 27.53 -13.95
C SER A 123 1.59 28.82 -13.55
N LYS A 124 0.25 28.81 -13.67
CA LYS A 124 -0.61 29.90 -13.16
C LYS A 124 -1.09 29.68 -11.73
N PHE A 125 -0.67 28.58 -11.10
CA PHE A 125 -1.19 28.19 -9.80
C PHE A 125 -0.45 28.90 -8.67
N THR A 126 -1.19 29.30 -7.66
CA THR A 126 -0.69 29.81 -6.40
C THR A 126 -1.06 28.85 -5.28
N PHE A 127 -0.39 28.97 -4.13
CA PHE A 127 -0.68 28.12 -2.99
C PHE A 127 -0.68 28.92 -1.68
N LYS A 128 -1.38 28.36 -0.68
CA LYS A 128 -1.43 28.87 0.67
C LYS A 128 -1.24 27.73 1.65
N ILE A 129 -0.20 27.84 2.49
CA ILE A 129 0.03 26.90 3.59
C ILE A 129 -0.89 27.28 4.75
N MET A 130 -1.75 26.35 5.14
CA MET A 130 -2.74 26.53 6.20
C MET A 130 -2.11 26.29 7.57
N ASP A 131 -2.78 26.76 8.63
CA ASP A 131 -2.19 26.82 9.98
C ASP A 131 -1.71 25.45 10.48
N ASP A 132 -2.43 24.37 10.18
CA ASP A 132 -2.10 23.00 10.57
C ASP A 132 -0.88 22.41 9.84
N ALA A 133 -0.45 23.02 8.73
CA ALA A 133 0.68 22.59 7.91
C ALA A 133 1.96 23.43 8.09
N LYS A 134 1.93 24.51 8.88
CA LYS A 134 3.06 25.45 9.01
C LYS A 134 4.29 24.86 9.71
N ASP A 135 4.09 23.92 10.63
CA ASP A 135 5.16 23.33 11.44
C ASP A 135 5.77 22.06 10.82
N ILE A 136 5.43 21.75 9.56
CA ILE A 136 5.99 20.60 8.85
C ILE A 136 7.47 20.84 8.58
N LYS A 137 8.31 19.90 9.02
CA LYS A 137 9.77 19.99 8.90
C LYS A 137 10.23 19.87 7.44
N PRO A 138 11.36 20.49 7.09
CA PRO A 138 11.99 20.28 5.79
C PRO A 138 12.28 18.80 5.52
N VAL A 139 12.15 18.39 4.26
CA VAL A 139 12.49 17.03 3.80
C VAL A 139 13.71 17.12 2.90
N LYS A 140 14.68 16.23 3.12
CA LYS A 140 15.88 16.15 2.31
C LYS A 140 15.56 15.50 0.96
N ASN A 141 16.07 16.09 -0.13
CA ASN A 141 15.86 15.59 -1.48
C ASN A 141 17.16 15.62 -2.29
N GLU A 142 17.47 14.53 -3.01
CA GLU A 142 18.64 14.40 -3.88
C GLU A 142 18.42 14.94 -5.29
N GLY A 143 17.18 15.23 -5.65
CA GLY A 143 16.81 15.74 -6.96
C GLY A 143 15.30 15.90 -7.06
N PHE A 144 14.83 17.13 -6.86
CA PHE A 144 13.42 17.49 -7.00
C PHE A 144 13.24 18.38 -8.24
N GLY A 145 12.64 17.82 -9.29
CA GLY A 145 12.52 18.45 -10.61
C GLY A 145 12.48 17.41 -11.72
N ASP A 146 12.76 17.85 -12.96
CA ASP A 146 12.75 17.04 -14.19
C ASP A 146 11.48 16.19 -14.38
N ALA A 147 10.34 16.74 -13.99
CA ALA A 147 9.05 16.04 -14.01
C ALA A 147 7.91 17.02 -14.33
N PHE A 148 6.72 16.47 -14.59
CA PHE A 148 5.53 17.30 -14.67
C PHE A 148 5.13 17.80 -13.28
N SER A 149 4.62 19.02 -13.19
CA SER A 149 4.22 19.63 -11.92
C SER A 149 3.29 18.73 -11.12
N ILE A 150 2.37 18.01 -11.76
CA ILE A 150 1.45 17.11 -11.05
C ILE A 150 2.19 15.96 -10.34
N GLU A 151 3.25 15.42 -10.95
CA GLU A 151 4.08 14.35 -10.38
C GLU A 151 4.94 14.88 -9.23
N LEU A 152 5.43 16.11 -9.37
CA LEU A 152 6.13 16.82 -8.30
C LEU A 152 5.20 17.10 -7.11
N ILE A 153 3.95 17.49 -7.36
CA ILE A 153 2.95 17.66 -6.29
C ILE A 153 2.63 16.33 -5.62
N ASP A 154 2.44 15.23 -6.37
CA ASP A 154 2.22 13.89 -5.80
C ASP A 154 3.39 13.47 -4.91
N THR A 155 4.62 13.77 -5.33
CA THR A 155 5.83 13.57 -4.53
C THR A 155 5.81 14.41 -3.25
N ILE A 156 5.38 15.67 -3.31
CA ILE A 156 5.25 16.54 -2.14
C ILE A 156 4.17 16.01 -1.18
N ILE A 157 3.00 15.62 -1.68
CA ILE A 157 1.92 15.03 -0.88
C ILE A 157 2.45 13.83 -0.09
N SER A 158 3.16 12.93 -0.77
CA SER A 158 3.73 11.73 -0.15
C SER A 158 4.84 12.03 0.86
N ASN A 159 5.78 12.92 0.53
CA ASN A 159 6.95 13.20 1.37
C ASN A 159 6.60 14.03 2.61
N TYR A 160 5.70 14.99 2.47
CA TYR A 160 5.32 15.91 3.55
C TYR A 160 4.06 15.47 4.29
N LYS A 161 3.39 14.40 3.82
CA LYS A 161 2.16 13.83 4.41
C LYS A 161 1.08 14.91 4.59
N ILE A 162 0.80 15.61 3.50
CA ILE A 162 -0.18 16.71 3.43
C ILE A 162 -1.39 16.32 2.58
N GLU A 163 -2.41 17.15 2.59
CA GLU A 163 -3.60 17.05 1.75
C GLU A 163 -3.92 18.42 1.13
N LEU A 164 -4.61 18.40 -0.01
CA LEU A 164 -4.88 19.59 -0.82
C LEU A 164 -6.38 19.84 -0.99
N ASP A 165 -6.80 21.07 -0.66
CA ASP A 165 -8.08 21.61 -1.09
C ASP A 165 -7.84 22.62 -2.21
N VAL A 166 -8.45 22.38 -3.37
CA VAL A 166 -8.14 23.12 -4.60
C VAL A 166 -9.35 23.94 -5.02
N ASN A 167 -9.12 25.25 -5.16
CA ASN A 167 -10.06 26.20 -5.71
C ASN A 167 -9.49 26.81 -7.00
N ASN A 168 -9.87 26.24 -8.15
CA ASN A 168 -9.38 26.67 -9.46
C ASN A 168 -7.84 26.75 -9.52
N TYR A 169 -7.28 27.96 -9.45
CA TYR A 169 -5.84 28.23 -9.54
C TYR A 169 -5.16 28.42 -8.18
N GLU A 170 -5.91 28.35 -7.08
CA GLU A 170 -5.39 28.46 -5.72
C GLU A 170 -5.43 27.10 -5.01
N ILE A 171 -4.30 26.71 -4.44
CA ILE A 171 -4.13 25.42 -3.74
C ILE A 171 -3.97 25.71 -2.24
N TYR A 172 -4.90 25.20 -1.43
CA TYR A 172 -4.83 25.26 0.02
C TYR A 172 -4.19 23.98 0.55
N ILE A 173 -3.07 24.13 1.25
CA ILE A 173 -2.25 23.03 1.73
C ILE A 173 -2.52 22.81 3.22
N HIS A 174 -3.03 21.64 3.55
CA HIS A 174 -3.33 21.21 4.92
C HIS A 174 -2.44 20.03 5.32
N LYS A 175 -2.22 19.87 6.62
CA LYS A 175 -1.67 18.61 7.13
C LYS A 175 -2.74 17.52 7.08
N LYS A 176 -4.00 17.88 7.39
CA LYS A 176 -5.15 17.00 7.24
C LYS A 176 -6.43 17.82 7.10
N ILE A 177 -7.21 17.57 6.06
CA ILE A 177 -8.49 18.25 5.78
C ILE A 177 -9.61 17.62 6.61
N GLY A 178 -10.67 18.39 6.84
CA GLY A 178 -11.91 17.91 7.43
C GLY A 178 -11.90 17.90 8.94
N LYS A 179 -13.05 17.55 9.52
CA LYS A 179 -13.29 17.54 10.96
C LYS A 179 -14.04 16.27 11.36
N LYS A 180 -14.07 15.97 12.66
CA LYS A 180 -15.06 15.02 13.18
C LYS A 180 -16.44 15.68 13.10
N ILE A 181 -17.40 15.01 12.47
CA ILE A 181 -18.75 15.53 12.25
C ILE A 181 -19.76 14.84 13.14
N ASN A 182 -20.84 15.55 13.49
CA ASN A 182 -21.97 14.98 14.19
C ASN A 182 -22.89 14.23 13.21
N LYS A 183 -22.46 13.05 12.75
CA LYS A 183 -23.22 12.13 11.91
C LYS A 183 -22.83 10.70 12.26
N THR A 184 -23.80 9.78 12.27
CA THR A 184 -23.56 8.35 12.49
C THR A 184 -24.22 7.54 11.38
N LEU A 185 -23.48 6.60 10.82
CA LEU A 185 -24.03 5.61 9.90
C LEU A 185 -24.34 4.33 10.70
N ASP A 186 -25.56 3.82 10.60
CA ASP A 186 -26.06 2.67 11.34
C ASP A 186 -26.87 1.73 10.41
N THR A 187 -26.58 0.42 10.41
CA THR A 187 -27.34 -0.61 9.66
C THR A 187 -28.80 -0.70 10.02
N ARG A 188 -29.19 -0.22 11.21
CA ARG A 188 -30.58 -0.16 11.65
C ARG A 188 -31.30 1.09 11.18
N ALA A 189 -30.57 2.07 10.62
CA ALA A 189 -31.11 3.35 10.20
C ALA A 189 -30.87 3.62 8.72
N ASN A 190 -29.61 3.77 8.30
CA ASN A 190 -29.24 4.37 7.02
C ASN A 190 -28.19 3.58 6.21
N ILE A 191 -27.58 2.51 6.74
CA ILE A 191 -26.67 1.67 5.95
C ILE A 191 -27.46 0.54 5.26
N ASN A 192 -27.38 0.48 3.93
CA ASN A 192 -27.90 -0.62 3.12
C ASN A 192 -26.88 -1.76 2.97
N GLY A 193 -25.60 -1.40 2.90
CA GLY A 193 -24.51 -2.36 2.69
C GLY A 193 -23.17 -1.80 3.13
N LEU A 194 -22.28 -2.70 3.56
CA LEU A 194 -20.94 -2.34 4.03
C LEU A 194 -19.94 -3.39 3.56
N THR A 195 -18.87 -2.93 2.93
CA THR A 195 -17.74 -3.74 2.50
C THR A 195 -16.49 -3.27 3.23
N VAL A 196 -15.85 -4.18 3.97
CA VAL A 196 -14.54 -3.95 4.60
C VAL A 196 -13.50 -4.75 3.83
N THR A 197 -12.55 -4.04 3.24
CA THR A 197 -11.40 -4.64 2.57
C THR A 197 -10.18 -4.50 3.47
N ILE A 198 -9.53 -5.61 3.78
CA ILE A 198 -8.30 -5.67 4.55
C ILE A 198 -7.20 -6.20 3.62
N SER A 199 -6.10 -5.47 3.46
CA SER A 199 -4.93 -5.91 2.69
C SER A 199 -3.69 -5.98 3.59
N GLU A 200 -2.96 -7.10 3.47
CA GLU A 200 -1.65 -7.30 4.09
C GLU A 200 -0.49 -7.10 3.10
N ASP A 201 -0.78 -6.72 1.84
CA ASP A 201 0.20 -6.69 0.74
C ASP A 201 1.40 -5.77 1.04
N ASN A 202 1.16 -4.69 1.80
CA ASN A 202 2.15 -3.69 2.16
C ASN A 202 2.70 -3.85 3.58
N THR A 203 2.45 -4.99 4.24
CA THR A 203 2.90 -5.21 5.62
C THR A 203 4.35 -5.69 5.70
N ALA A 204 5.10 -5.16 6.67
CA ALA A 204 6.49 -5.51 6.90
C ALA A 204 6.86 -5.43 8.38
N THR A 205 7.70 -6.36 8.84
CA THR A 205 8.23 -6.41 10.21
C THR A 205 9.70 -6.00 10.28
N ARG A 206 10.40 -5.97 9.15
CA ARG A 206 11.80 -5.53 9.03
C ARG A 206 12.03 -4.61 7.85
N GLY A 207 13.07 -3.80 7.95
CA GLY A 207 13.55 -2.97 6.84
C GLY A 207 15.06 -2.80 6.88
N ARG A 208 15.67 -2.65 5.71
CA ARG A 208 17.10 -2.32 5.57
C ARG A 208 17.28 -0.96 4.91
N GLY A 209 18.16 -0.16 5.47
CA GLY A 209 18.47 1.17 5.00
C GLY A 209 19.93 1.33 4.63
N PHE A 210 20.19 1.86 3.44
CA PHE A 210 21.51 2.14 2.90
C PHE A 210 21.63 3.65 2.71
N GLY A 211 22.57 4.28 3.41
CA GLY A 211 22.86 5.70 3.26
C GLY A 211 23.81 6.00 2.11
N LYS A 212 24.46 7.15 2.19
CA LYS A 212 25.48 7.58 1.23
C LYS A 212 26.65 6.60 1.09
N GLN A 213 27.02 6.30 -0.15
CA GLN A 213 28.30 5.65 -0.44
C GLN A 213 29.49 6.62 -0.32
N LYS A 214 30.62 6.13 0.17
CA LYS A 214 31.89 6.85 0.19
C LYS A 214 32.41 6.99 -1.24
N GLU A 215 32.97 8.15 -1.56
CA GLU A 215 33.65 8.40 -2.84
C GLU A 215 34.91 7.54 -2.99
N GLU A 216 35.57 7.23 -1.88
CA GLU A 216 36.79 6.44 -1.90
C GLU A 216 36.50 4.94 -2.02
N LYS A 217 37.45 4.20 -2.58
CA LYS A 217 37.33 2.75 -2.83
C LYS A 217 38.14 1.89 -1.87
N ASP A 218 38.81 2.53 -0.92
CA ASP A 218 39.67 1.91 0.08
C ASP A 218 39.50 2.62 1.43
N THR A 219 39.94 1.97 2.50
CA THR A 219 39.91 2.50 3.86
C THR A 219 41.23 2.25 4.58
N ILE A 220 41.47 2.98 5.66
CA ILE A 220 42.65 2.75 6.50
C ILE A 220 42.52 1.39 7.21
N SER A 221 43.62 0.64 7.27
CA SER A 221 43.71 -0.58 8.04
C SER A 221 43.61 -0.27 9.54
N GLU A 222 43.00 -1.18 10.31
CA GLU A 222 42.82 -1.04 11.76
C GLU A 222 44.16 -1.12 12.52
N SER A 223 45.20 -1.68 11.90
CA SER A 223 46.53 -1.84 12.48
C SER A 223 47.58 -1.11 11.64
N ALA A 224 48.37 -0.27 12.30
CA ALA A 224 49.61 0.27 11.76
C ALA A 224 50.75 -0.75 11.87
N MET A 225 51.78 -0.61 11.04
CA MET A 225 52.96 -1.48 11.04
C MET A 225 54.27 -0.68 11.18
N GLY A 226 55.32 -1.35 11.67
CA GLY A 226 56.67 -0.80 11.75
C GLY A 226 57.45 -0.91 10.42
N TYR A 227 58.66 -0.38 10.42
CA TYR A 227 59.61 -0.58 9.32
C TYR A 227 60.48 -1.84 9.55
N GLU A 228 60.92 -2.48 8.47
CA GLU A 228 61.69 -3.73 8.50
C GLU A 228 63.18 -3.49 8.80
N SER A 229 63.76 -2.46 8.19
CA SER A 229 65.17 -2.13 8.35
C SER A 229 65.43 -0.65 8.15
N LYS A 230 66.58 -0.16 8.63
CA LYS A 230 67.08 1.20 8.34
C LYS A 230 68.58 1.21 8.13
N THR A 231 69.06 2.13 7.31
CA THR A 231 70.49 2.33 7.01
C THR A 231 70.92 3.77 7.24
N GLY A 232 72.23 4.02 7.28
CA GLY A 232 72.81 5.34 7.57
C GLY A 232 73.09 5.57 9.05
N THR A 233 73.51 6.79 9.40
CA THR A 233 73.82 7.17 10.78
C THR A 233 72.58 7.73 11.46
N TRP A 234 72.19 7.13 12.59
CA TRP A 234 71.06 7.56 13.41
C TRP A 234 71.51 7.77 14.86
N SER A 235 70.96 8.79 15.49
CA SER A 235 71.06 9.03 16.93
C SER A 235 69.68 8.91 17.56
N TYR A 236 69.59 8.62 18.86
CA TYR A 236 68.31 8.51 19.56
C TYR A 236 68.07 9.75 20.41
N ASP A 237 66.89 10.35 20.28
CA ASP A 237 66.42 11.42 21.14
C ASP A 237 65.49 10.82 22.21
N ASP A 238 65.97 10.80 23.46
CA ASP A 238 65.21 10.20 24.56
C ASP A 238 63.97 11.01 24.95
N ALA A 239 63.99 12.33 24.78
CA ALA A 239 62.86 13.19 25.10
C ALA A 239 61.72 13.01 24.09
N LEU A 240 62.07 12.82 22.81
CA LEU A 240 61.10 12.64 21.72
C LEU A 240 60.78 11.18 21.42
N LYS A 241 61.48 10.24 22.07
CA LYS A 241 61.39 8.79 21.84
C LYS A 241 61.51 8.40 20.36
N ALA A 242 62.37 9.12 19.63
CA ALA A 242 62.53 8.99 18.19
C ALA A 242 63.99 8.84 17.80
N ASP A 243 64.26 8.04 16.78
CA ASP A 243 65.55 8.10 16.10
C ASP A 243 65.59 9.33 15.21
N PHE A 244 66.74 9.99 15.10
CA PHE A 244 66.92 11.13 14.22
C PHE A 244 68.21 11.07 13.43
N THR A 245 68.21 11.74 12.28
CA THR A 245 69.41 11.92 11.46
C THR A 245 69.43 13.31 10.83
N ASN A 246 70.64 13.83 10.60
CA ASN A 246 70.91 15.02 9.82
C ASN A 246 71.77 14.74 8.58
N LYS A 247 72.00 13.46 8.25
CA LYS A 247 72.79 13.02 7.10
C LYS A 247 71.88 12.55 5.96
N PRO A 248 71.77 13.32 4.85
CA PRO A 248 71.06 12.86 3.66
C PRO A 248 71.59 11.51 3.17
N GLY A 249 70.69 10.69 2.64
CA GLY A 249 70.98 9.32 2.18
C GLY A 249 70.65 8.22 3.20
N ALA A 250 70.31 8.55 4.45
CA ALA A 250 69.76 7.57 5.39
C ALA A 250 68.42 7.03 4.87
N THR A 251 68.19 5.73 5.04
CA THR A 251 66.98 5.06 4.52
C THR A 251 66.28 4.23 5.58
N PHE A 252 64.99 3.96 5.37
CA PHE A 252 64.29 2.83 6.00
C PHE A 252 63.42 2.10 4.97
N THR A 253 63.21 0.81 5.19
CA THR A 253 62.48 -0.07 4.26
C THR A 253 61.30 -0.73 4.96
N PHE A 254 60.23 -0.97 4.20
CA PHE A 254 59.09 -1.76 4.65
C PHE A 254 58.33 -2.33 3.44
N SER A 255 57.59 -3.41 3.65
CA SER A 255 56.66 -3.96 2.67
C SER A 255 55.26 -3.94 3.23
N PHE A 256 54.25 -3.64 2.42
CA PHE A 256 52.84 -3.69 2.83
C PHE A 256 51.97 -4.33 1.77
N THR A 257 50.83 -4.91 2.16
CA THR A 257 49.78 -5.32 1.21
C THR A 257 48.63 -4.34 1.33
N GLY A 258 48.27 -3.67 0.24
CA GLY A 258 47.27 -2.61 0.29
C GLY A 258 47.26 -1.73 -0.95
N THR A 259 46.48 -0.65 -0.89
CA THR A 259 46.30 0.33 -1.97
C THR A 259 47.05 1.64 -1.68
N GLY A 260 47.79 1.72 -0.58
CA GLY A 260 48.57 2.90 -0.23
C GLY A 260 49.01 2.90 1.23
N PHE A 261 49.61 4.00 1.68
CA PHE A 261 49.99 4.19 3.07
C PHE A 261 50.14 5.67 3.47
N ARG A 262 50.02 5.91 4.77
CA ARG A 262 50.38 7.13 5.48
C ARG A 262 51.59 6.86 6.37
N PHE A 263 52.38 7.90 6.59
CA PHE A 263 53.59 7.84 7.41
C PHE A 263 53.45 8.73 8.64
N VAL A 264 53.64 8.14 9.81
CA VAL A 264 53.60 8.82 11.11
C VAL A 264 55.03 9.20 11.51
N THR A 265 55.29 10.49 11.65
CA THR A 265 56.62 11.04 11.95
C THR A 265 56.54 12.31 12.80
N LEU A 266 57.67 12.86 13.21
CA LEU A 266 57.71 14.17 13.86
C LEU A 266 57.99 15.26 12.82
N THR A 267 57.07 16.20 12.66
CA THR A 267 57.31 17.43 11.90
C THR A 267 57.94 18.49 12.79
N SER A 268 58.86 19.30 12.25
CA SER A 268 59.60 20.30 13.03
C SER A 268 60.14 21.45 12.19
N LYS A 269 60.58 22.53 12.86
CA LYS A 269 61.19 23.71 12.22
C LYS A 269 62.43 23.37 11.39
N LEU A 270 63.14 22.29 11.74
CA LEU A 270 64.31 21.80 11.02
C LEU A 270 63.98 20.64 10.06
N GLY A 271 62.70 20.30 9.85
CA GLY A 271 62.31 19.18 9.00
C GLY A 271 62.81 19.28 7.56
N GLY A 272 63.18 18.14 6.99
CA GLY A 272 63.63 18.00 5.60
C GLY A 272 62.62 17.27 4.71
N LYS A 273 63.12 16.57 3.68
CA LYS A 273 62.32 15.79 2.72
C LYS A 273 62.58 14.29 2.82
N TRP A 274 61.50 13.52 2.86
CA TRP A 274 61.52 12.09 2.58
C TRP A 274 61.11 11.84 1.13
N GLU A 275 61.86 10.99 0.44
CA GLU A 275 61.50 10.41 -0.85
C GLU A 275 61.18 8.92 -0.65
N PHE A 276 59.96 8.53 -0.94
CA PHE A 276 59.48 7.16 -0.93
C PHE A 276 59.53 6.64 -2.36
N LYS A 277 60.40 5.66 -2.62
CA LYS A 277 60.34 4.83 -3.82
C LYS A 277 59.43 3.63 -3.51
N ILE A 278 58.34 3.49 -4.24
CA ILE A 278 57.37 2.40 -4.13
C ILE A 278 57.57 1.50 -5.34
N ASP A 279 57.86 0.23 -5.08
CA ASP A 279 58.30 -0.75 -6.06
C ASP A 279 59.48 -0.19 -6.91
N ASP A 280 59.41 -0.28 -8.23
CA ASP A 280 60.49 0.16 -9.13
C ASP A 280 60.16 1.37 -10.00
N ASP A 281 58.91 1.82 -10.04
CA ASP A 281 58.38 2.78 -11.02
C ASP A 281 57.79 4.05 -10.38
N LYS A 282 57.41 4.04 -9.10
CA LYS A 282 56.72 5.16 -8.45
C LYS A 282 57.57 5.82 -7.38
N THR A 283 57.59 7.15 -7.39
CA THR A 283 58.29 7.96 -6.37
C THR A 283 57.36 9.05 -5.84
N LYS A 284 57.32 9.20 -4.51
CA LYS A 284 56.58 10.26 -3.81
C LYS A 284 57.49 10.97 -2.85
N THR A 285 57.40 12.30 -2.80
CA THR A 285 58.19 13.11 -1.86
C THR A 285 57.26 13.83 -0.91
N ILE A 286 57.55 13.76 0.38
CA ILE A 286 56.87 14.55 1.41
C ILE A 286 57.86 15.46 2.11
N SER A 287 57.37 16.59 2.62
CA SER A 287 58.10 17.44 3.55
C SER A 287 57.65 17.17 4.97
N VAL A 288 58.60 17.17 5.92
CA VAL A 288 58.30 17.15 7.36
C VAL A 288 58.61 18.49 8.02
N TYR A 289 58.76 19.56 7.23
CA TYR A 289 58.91 20.91 7.73
C TYR A 289 57.58 21.50 8.18
N LYS A 290 57.53 21.94 9.45
CA LYS A 290 56.53 22.86 9.97
C LYS A 290 57.22 23.81 10.94
N ASP A 291 56.85 25.08 10.98
CA ASP A 291 57.51 26.07 11.85
C ASP A 291 57.08 25.93 13.32
N GLN A 292 57.46 24.81 13.94
CA GLN A 292 57.08 24.40 15.29
C GLN A 292 58.14 23.51 15.93
N SER A 293 58.04 23.32 17.25
CA SER A 293 58.76 22.25 17.96
C SER A 293 58.31 20.87 17.46
N PRO A 294 59.17 19.83 17.53
CA PRO A 294 58.84 18.48 17.06
C PRO A 294 57.48 17.98 17.56
N LYS A 295 56.58 17.64 16.63
CA LYS A 295 55.22 17.16 16.93
C LYS A 295 54.87 15.98 16.05
N LYS A 296 54.26 14.94 16.64
CA LYS A 296 53.78 13.74 15.94
C LYS A 296 52.64 14.09 14.99
N GLU A 297 52.79 13.71 13.73
CA GLU A 297 51.81 13.92 12.68
C GLU A 297 51.80 12.75 11.70
N THR A 298 50.62 12.50 11.12
CA THR A 298 50.41 11.50 10.08
C THR A 298 50.32 12.20 8.73
N ILE A 299 51.14 11.79 7.77
CA ILE A 299 51.21 12.37 6.43
C ILE A 299 50.83 11.31 5.40
N GLU A 300 49.81 11.56 4.58
CA GLU A 300 49.51 10.70 3.44
C GLU A 300 50.65 10.76 2.41
N VAL A 301 51.20 9.60 2.06
CA VAL A 301 52.29 9.51 1.07
C VAL A 301 51.74 9.11 -0.29
N ILE A 302 50.90 8.07 -0.33
CA ILE A 302 50.29 7.56 -1.55
C ILE A 302 49.00 6.78 -1.22
N ARG A 303 48.02 6.87 -2.12
CA ARG A 303 46.73 6.17 -2.11
C ARG A 303 46.37 5.80 -3.56
N GLY A 304 45.51 4.80 -3.77
CA GLY A 304 45.06 4.38 -5.11
C GLY A 304 46.06 3.51 -5.89
N LEU A 305 46.93 2.77 -5.20
CA LEU A 305 47.71 1.69 -5.79
C LEU A 305 46.84 0.45 -6.02
N GLU A 306 47.28 -0.42 -6.93
CA GLU A 306 46.72 -1.76 -7.11
C GLU A 306 46.83 -2.55 -5.79
N HIS A 307 45.78 -3.26 -5.37
CA HIS A 307 45.82 -4.04 -4.13
C HIS A 307 46.74 -5.25 -4.26
N LYS A 308 48.01 -5.09 -3.86
CA LYS A 308 49.01 -6.16 -3.82
C LYS A 308 50.08 -5.87 -2.77
N LYS A 309 51.05 -6.79 -2.67
CA LYS A 309 52.25 -6.57 -1.86
C LYS A 309 53.19 -5.58 -2.56
N HIS A 310 53.46 -4.46 -1.92
CA HIS A 310 54.39 -3.42 -2.34
C HIS A 310 55.66 -3.41 -1.50
N LYS A 311 56.78 -2.99 -2.09
CA LYS A 311 58.04 -2.74 -1.39
C LYS A 311 58.35 -1.24 -1.40
N VAL A 312 58.73 -0.69 -0.26
CA VAL A 312 59.00 0.75 -0.13
C VAL A 312 60.39 1.00 0.45
N ILE A 313 61.11 1.91 -0.18
CA ILE A 313 62.38 2.46 0.33
C ILE A 313 62.18 3.95 0.52
N ALA A 314 62.17 4.39 1.78
CA ALA A 314 62.14 5.79 2.16
C ALA A 314 63.56 6.31 2.32
N THR A 315 63.92 7.39 1.63
CA THR A 315 65.26 7.98 1.62
C THR A 315 65.19 9.44 2.06
N PHE A 316 66.02 9.83 3.02
CA PHE A 316 66.16 11.22 3.42
C PHE A 316 66.94 12.00 2.34
N LYS A 317 66.27 12.89 1.61
CA LYS A 317 66.88 13.66 0.51
C LYS A 317 67.55 14.95 0.95
N GLY A 318 67.52 15.25 2.23
CA GLY A 318 68.08 16.49 2.78
C GLY A 318 67.06 17.62 2.80
N LYS A 319 67.49 18.79 2.34
CA LYS A 319 66.80 20.08 2.55
C LYS A 319 65.47 20.16 1.81
N ASP A 320 64.47 20.74 2.47
CA ASP A 320 63.27 21.23 1.79
C ASP A 320 63.50 22.66 1.29
N SER A 321 63.32 22.89 -0.02
CA SER A 321 63.37 24.22 -0.62
C SER A 321 62.37 25.20 -0.01
N LYS A 322 61.28 24.70 0.59
CA LYS A 322 60.26 25.51 1.27
C LYS A 322 60.58 25.80 2.74
N ASN A 323 61.58 25.15 3.35
CA ASN A 323 61.94 25.38 4.75
C ASN A 323 62.92 26.57 4.90
N PRO A 324 62.52 27.73 5.47
CA PRO A 324 63.38 28.89 5.66
C PRO A 324 64.55 28.65 6.62
N ASN A 325 64.40 27.73 7.57
CA ASN A 325 65.40 27.45 8.60
C ASN A 325 66.55 26.58 8.10
N THR A 326 66.35 25.86 6.99
CA THR A 326 67.32 24.92 6.42
C THR A 326 67.66 25.18 4.95
N LYS A 327 66.98 26.13 4.27
CA LYS A 327 67.30 26.54 2.89
C LYS A 327 68.60 27.35 2.83
N GLY A 328 69.47 27.10 1.84
CA GLY A 328 70.73 27.84 1.62
C GLY A 328 72.02 27.19 2.16
N LYS A 329 73.20 27.75 1.83
CA LYS A 329 74.52 27.13 2.11
C LYS A 329 75.02 27.29 3.56
N LYS A 330 74.49 28.25 4.34
CA LYS A 330 74.93 28.57 5.72
C LYS A 330 73.89 28.28 6.81
N THR A 331 72.81 27.58 6.47
CA THR A 331 71.71 27.27 7.39
C THR A 331 71.88 25.90 8.05
N ALA A 332 71.19 25.71 9.18
CA ALA A 332 71.23 24.48 9.96
C ALA A 332 70.92 23.24 9.10
N ALA A 333 71.54 22.11 9.45
CA ALA A 333 71.26 20.85 8.78
C ALA A 333 69.81 20.42 9.09
N PRO A 334 69.05 19.96 8.08
CA PRO A 334 67.71 19.43 8.32
C PRO A 334 67.79 18.18 9.20
N ILE A 335 66.81 18.02 10.09
CA ILE A 335 66.70 16.88 11.00
C ILE A 335 65.44 16.10 10.62
N MET A 336 65.62 14.79 10.38
CA MET A 336 64.51 13.86 10.18
C MET A 336 64.35 13.00 11.41
N TYR A 337 63.11 12.78 11.83
CA TYR A 337 62.77 11.87 12.90
C TYR A 337 62.09 10.62 12.35
N LEU A 338 62.41 9.48 12.93
CA LEU A 338 61.79 8.18 12.67
C LEU A 338 61.40 7.60 14.03
N LEU A 339 60.09 7.52 14.28
CA LEU A 339 59.57 6.90 15.50
C LEU A 339 59.78 5.37 15.40
N ARG A 340 60.01 4.71 16.54
CA ARG A 340 60.24 3.26 16.60
C ARG A 340 58.95 2.43 16.67
N ASP A 341 57.81 3.08 16.78
CA ASP A 341 56.49 2.45 16.86
C ASP A 341 56.00 1.96 15.48
N ASN A 342 54.77 1.48 15.44
CA ASN A 342 54.04 1.23 14.21
C ASN A 342 53.73 2.57 13.50
N VAL A 343 54.62 2.97 12.59
CA VAL A 343 54.62 4.28 11.91
C VAL A 343 54.00 4.29 10.52
N ILE A 344 53.59 3.12 10.00
CA ILE A 344 53.01 2.98 8.67
C ILE A 344 51.55 2.56 8.81
N GLU A 345 50.62 3.45 8.45
CA GLU A 345 49.20 3.14 8.37
C GLU A 345 48.87 2.80 6.91
N THR A 346 48.35 1.61 6.62
CA THR A 346 48.13 1.15 5.24
C THR A 346 46.68 1.34 4.82
N TYR A 347 46.47 1.68 3.55
CA TYR A 347 45.15 1.61 2.93
C TYR A 347 44.88 0.20 2.42
N ARG A 348 43.65 -0.30 2.60
CA ARG A 348 43.19 -1.60 2.13
C ARG A 348 41.86 -1.47 1.40
N GLU A 349 41.56 -2.45 0.55
CA GLU A 349 40.21 -2.59 0.02
C GLU A 349 39.19 -2.82 1.13
N TYR A 350 37.92 -2.57 0.80
CA TYR A 350 36.81 -2.84 1.71
C TYR A 350 36.71 -4.33 2.03
N LYS A 351 36.60 -4.67 3.33
CA LYS A 351 36.48 -6.07 3.78
C LYS A 351 35.11 -6.66 3.45
N ASN A 352 34.10 -5.81 3.28
CA ASN A 352 32.74 -6.18 2.90
C ASN A 352 32.02 -4.98 2.25
N GLU A 353 30.80 -5.20 1.77
CA GLU A 353 30.03 -4.15 1.10
C GLU A 353 29.57 -3.03 2.04
N ASN A 354 29.44 -3.27 3.34
CA ASN A 354 28.97 -2.27 4.30
C ASN A 354 29.97 -1.11 4.43
N GLU A 355 31.27 -1.39 4.34
CA GLU A 355 32.29 -0.36 4.44
C GLU A 355 32.25 0.66 3.29
N LYS A 356 31.56 0.33 2.18
CA LYS A 356 31.30 1.26 1.07
C LYS A 356 30.42 2.44 1.51
N TYR A 357 29.69 2.33 2.62
CA TYR A 357 28.75 3.35 3.09
C TYR A 357 29.36 4.22 4.19
N VAL A 358 28.87 5.47 4.32
CA VAL A 358 29.32 6.43 5.34
C VAL A 358 28.95 6.00 6.77
N PHE A 359 27.92 5.16 6.92
CA PHE A 359 27.61 4.39 8.11
C PHE A 359 27.21 2.97 7.69
N ASP A 360 27.38 1.99 8.59
CA ASP A 360 26.96 0.62 8.32
C ASP A 360 25.45 0.55 8.03
N PRO A 361 25.01 -0.13 6.95
CA PRO A 361 23.59 -0.25 6.62
C PRO A 361 22.73 -0.64 7.82
N VAL A 362 21.65 0.11 8.03
CA VAL A 362 20.80 -0.02 9.22
C VAL A 362 19.79 -1.13 8.99
N LEU A 363 19.67 -2.03 9.97
CA LEU A 363 18.57 -2.98 10.06
C LEU A 363 17.59 -2.49 11.13
N PHE A 364 16.35 -2.22 10.73
CA PHE A 364 15.26 -1.98 11.67
C PHE A 364 14.40 -3.24 11.79
N VAL A 365 14.04 -3.58 13.02
CA VAL A 365 13.12 -4.67 13.38
C VAL A 365 12.01 -4.06 14.23
N HIS A 366 10.76 -4.26 13.82
CA HIS A 366 9.61 -3.74 14.55
C HIS A 366 9.57 -4.34 15.97
N PRO A 367 9.29 -3.55 17.04
CA PRO A 367 9.31 -4.03 18.42
C PRO A 367 8.44 -5.26 18.68
N ASN A 368 7.31 -5.35 17.99
CA ASN A 368 6.32 -6.42 18.13
C ASN A 368 6.43 -7.48 17.02
N GLU A 369 7.55 -7.59 16.28
CA GLU A 369 7.71 -8.52 15.15
C GLU A 369 7.20 -9.95 15.44
N LYS A 370 7.43 -10.45 16.66
CA LYS A 370 7.03 -11.81 17.06
C LYS A 370 5.53 -12.07 16.94
N ASP A 371 4.72 -11.03 17.05
CA ASP A 371 3.26 -11.10 16.97
C ASP A 371 2.77 -11.14 15.51
N PHE A 372 3.65 -10.88 14.54
CA PHE A 372 3.34 -10.76 13.10
C PHE A 372 4.14 -11.73 12.22
N LEU A 373 4.75 -12.78 12.82
CA LEU A 373 5.50 -13.78 12.06
C LEU A 373 4.54 -14.66 11.24
N ILE A 374 4.85 -14.84 9.96
CA ILE A 374 4.14 -15.76 9.08
C ILE A 374 4.93 -17.06 9.02
N ASP A 375 4.36 -18.15 9.52
CA ASP A 375 5.06 -19.45 9.64
C ASP A 375 6.42 -19.34 10.39
N GLY A 376 6.46 -18.48 11.42
CA GLY A 376 7.68 -18.19 12.18
C GLY A 376 8.72 -17.33 11.44
N GLN A 377 8.40 -16.83 10.23
CA GLN A 377 9.29 -15.99 9.43
C GLN A 377 8.89 -14.52 9.45
N PRO A 378 9.87 -13.59 9.42
CA PRO A 378 9.60 -12.16 9.31
C PRO A 378 9.30 -11.76 7.86
N THR A 379 8.59 -10.64 7.72
CA THR A 379 8.30 -9.95 6.46
C THR A 379 9.21 -8.73 6.28
N TRP A 380 9.63 -8.46 5.04
CA TRP A 380 10.61 -7.42 4.74
C TRP A 380 10.01 -6.31 3.86
N ALA A 381 10.14 -5.07 4.31
CA ALA A 381 9.91 -3.90 3.49
C ALA A 381 11.00 -3.78 2.42
N GLU A 382 10.67 -3.15 1.30
CA GLU A 382 11.66 -2.78 0.30
C GLU A 382 12.78 -1.94 0.93
N PRO A 383 14.06 -2.21 0.60
CA PRO A 383 15.15 -1.45 1.15
C PRO A 383 15.05 0.05 0.84
N ILE A 384 15.41 0.89 1.81
CA ILE A 384 15.63 2.32 1.58
C ILE A 384 17.07 2.50 1.11
N LYS A 385 17.25 3.20 -0.01
CA LYS A 385 18.57 3.62 -0.51
C LYS A 385 18.52 5.12 -0.73
N ASP A 386 19.30 5.85 0.04
CA ASP A 386 19.25 7.32 0.09
C ASP A 386 20.67 7.85 0.35
N ASP A 387 21.32 8.32 -0.72
CA ASP A 387 22.63 8.96 -0.70
C ASP A 387 22.63 10.34 -0.02
N ALA A 388 21.46 10.93 0.24
CA ALA A 388 21.30 12.10 1.05
C ALA A 388 21.46 11.75 2.54
N VAL A 389 21.09 10.56 2.99
CA VAL A 389 21.23 10.17 4.40
C VAL A 389 22.69 9.86 4.74
N THR A 390 23.25 10.65 5.67
CA THR A 390 24.66 10.55 6.09
C THR A 390 24.84 10.09 7.54
N LYS A 391 23.72 9.90 8.27
CA LYS A 391 23.71 9.41 9.65
C LYS A 391 22.76 8.22 9.79
N ALA A 392 23.15 7.25 10.60
CA ALA A 392 22.34 6.06 10.87
C ALA A 392 21.03 6.39 11.61
N GLU A 393 21.01 7.42 12.46
CA GLU A 393 19.81 7.85 13.21
C GLU A 393 18.69 8.35 12.29
N ASP A 394 19.04 9.13 11.27
CA ASP A 394 18.09 9.63 10.26
C ASP A 394 17.53 8.44 9.45
N MET A 395 18.38 7.49 9.03
CA MET A 395 17.95 6.28 8.35
C MET A 395 17.01 5.42 9.21
N ASN A 396 17.29 5.31 10.51
CA ASN A 396 16.42 4.57 11.43
C ASN A 396 15.04 5.22 11.58
N THR A 397 14.95 6.55 11.45
CA THR A 397 13.66 7.26 11.47
C THR A 397 12.85 6.94 10.22
N LEU A 398 13.47 6.97 9.04
CA LEU A 398 12.81 6.57 7.79
C LEU A 398 12.35 5.11 7.80
N LEU A 399 13.17 4.20 8.35
CA LEU A 399 12.80 2.79 8.48
C LEU A 399 11.64 2.56 9.44
N LYS A 400 11.54 3.32 10.54
CA LYS A 400 10.39 3.25 11.46
C LYS A 400 9.08 3.66 10.79
N GLU A 401 9.12 4.63 9.88
CA GLU A 401 7.93 5.05 9.13
C GLU A 401 7.55 4.04 8.04
N LYS A 402 8.55 3.43 7.38
CA LYS A 402 8.32 2.47 6.29
C LYS A 402 7.91 1.07 6.77
N VAL A 403 8.44 0.62 7.92
CA VAL A 403 8.17 -0.73 8.44
C VAL A 403 6.88 -0.72 9.25
N ASN A 404 5.80 -1.09 8.60
CA ASN A 404 4.47 -1.17 9.15
C ASN A 404 3.94 -2.61 9.13
N PRO A 405 3.76 -3.29 10.27
CA PRO A 405 3.21 -4.65 10.30
C PRO A 405 1.68 -4.68 10.25
N PHE A 406 1.00 -3.52 10.30
CA PHE A 406 -0.45 -3.44 10.39
C PHE A 406 -1.12 -3.39 9.02
N PRO A 407 -2.21 -4.15 8.80
CA PRO A 407 -2.89 -4.20 7.51
C PRO A 407 -3.59 -2.88 7.19
N GLU A 408 -3.75 -2.63 5.89
CA GLU A 408 -4.52 -1.50 5.38
C GLU A 408 -6.00 -1.86 5.35
N VAL A 409 -6.86 -0.95 5.84
CA VAL A 409 -8.30 -1.16 5.94
C VAL A 409 -9.06 -0.09 5.18
N THR A 410 -9.77 -0.51 4.15
CA THR A 410 -10.69 0.34 3.38
C THR A 410 -12.11 -0.06 3.68
N VAL A 411 -12.98 0.92 3.92
CA VAL A 411 -14.40 0.71 4.22
C VAL A 411 -15.22 1.42 3.16
N SER A 412 -16.01 0.64 2.41
CA SER A 412 -16.99 1.16 1.46
C SER A 412 -18.38 0.95 2.03
N ILE A 413 -19.17 2.02 2.12
CA ILE A 413 -20.49 2.00 2.75
C ILE A 413 -21.50 2.49 1.71
N ASP A 414 -22.52 1.68 1.44
CA ASP A 414 -23.73 2.10 0.74
C ASP A 414 -24.76 2.52 1.80
N PHE A 415 -25.07 3.82 1.82
CA PHE A 415 -25.99 4.41 2.78
C PHE A 415 -26.99 5.34 2.09
N GLU A 416 -28.14 5.53 2.72
CA GLU A 416 -29.15 6.50 2.32
C GLU A 416 -28.98 7.80 3.11
N GLU A 417 -29.14 8.94 2.44
CA GLU A 417 -29.31 10.23 3.12
C GLU A 417 -30.81 10.54 3.25
N PHE A 418 -31.29 10.63 4.49
CA PHE A 418 -32.66 11.03 4.76
C PHE A 418 -32.71 12.53 5.04
N GLU A 419 -33.37 13.30 4.17
CA GLU A 419 -33.77 14.67 4.50
C GLU A 419 -34.98 14.63 5.42
N VAL A 420 -34.71 14.60 6.72
CA VAL A 420 -35.74 14.67 7.77
C VAL A 420 -35.73 16.10 8.31
N GLU A 421 -36.84 16.83 8.20
CA GLU A 421 -36.91 18.24 8.64
C GLU A 421 -36.62 18.38 10.14
N GLU A 422 -36.90 17.34 10.93
CA GLU A 422 -36.58 17.23 12.36
C GLU A 422 -35.07 17.11 12.64
N LEU A 423 -34.27 16.62 11.69
CA LEU A 423 -32.80 16.47 11.80
C LEU A 423 -32.03 17.65 11.19
N LYS A 424 -32.75 18.59 10.57
CA LYS A 424 -32.16 19.76 9.90
C LYS A 424 -31.40 20.65 10.89
N GLY A 425 -30.09 20.77 10.67
CA GLY A 425 -29.20 21.53 11.55
C GLY A 425 -28.76 20.81 12.83
N LEU A 426 -29.17 19.54 13.01
CA LEU A 426 -28.65 18.67 14.07
C LEU A 426 -27.55 17.74 13.56
N GLU A 427 -27.69 17.23 12.34
CA GLU A 427 -26.63 16.47 11.67
C GLU A 427 -25.75 17.38 10.82
N ASP A 428 -24.44 17.15 10.90
CA ASP A 428 -23.46 17.79 10.04
C ASP A 428 -23.49 17.17 8.64
N GLU A 429 -23.41 18.00 7.60
CA GLU A 429 -23.23 17.54 6.23
C GLU A 429 -21.85 16.88 6.05
N LEU A 430 -21.83 15.72 5.40
CA LEU A 430 -20.59 15.01 5.07
C LEU A 430 -19.84 15.71 3.93
N ASN A 431 -18.54 15.94 4.11
CA ASN A 431 -17.62 16.33 3.05
C ASN A 431 -16.38 15.44 3.03
N LYS A 432 -15.60 15.52 1.94
CA LYS A 432 -14.28 14.86 1.89
C LYS A 432 -13.40 15.33 3.06
N GLY A 433 -12.67 14.39 3.63
CA GLY A 433 -11.79 14.59 4.77
C GLY A 433 -12.49 14.50 6.14
N ASP A 434 -13.82 14.57 6.20
CA ASP A 434 -14.56 14.47 7.46
C ASP A 434 -14.51 13.05 8.03
N THR A 435 -14.61 12.96 9.36
CA THR A 435 -14.63 11.70 10.12
C THR A 435 -15.97 11.54 10.80
N LEU A 436 -16.59 10.38 10.66
CA LEU A 436 -17.89 10.03 11.25
C LEU A 436 -17.85 8.65 11.89
N HIS A 437 -18.84 8.35 12.73
CA HIS A 437 -18.94 7.06 13.40
C HIS A 437 -19.81 6.09 12.58
N VAL A 438 -19.41 4.81 12.52
CA VAL A 438 -20.14 3.76 11.81
C VAL A 438 -20.43 2.62 12.76
N ILE A 439 -21.68 2.15 12.76
CA ILE A 439 -22.14 0.98 13.50
C ILE A 439 -22.81 0.04 12.48
N ALA A 440 -22.26 -1.14 12.29
CA ALA A 440 -22.86 -2.18 11.47
C ALA A 440 -23.06 -3.45 12.28
N ASP A 441 -24.27 -3.99 12.21
CA ASP A 441 -24.68 -5.23 12.83
C ASP A 441 -25.50 -6.11 11.89
N THR A 442 -25.51 -7.41 12.16
CA THR A 442 -26.40 -8.36 11.48
C THR A 442 -27.17 -9.20 12.50
N PRO A 443 -28.39 -9.67 12.19
CA PRO A 443 -29.19 -10.47 13.12
C PRO A 443 -28.47 -11.72 13.63
N GLU A 444 -27.67 -12.37 12.78
CA GLU A 444 -26.99 -13.63 13.11
C GLU A 444 -25.65 -13.43 13.82
N HIS A 445 -24.94 -12.33 13.54
CA HIS A 445 -23.57 -12.12 14.00
C HIS A 445 -23.38 -10.95 14.98
N GLY A 446 -24.44 -10.19 15.28
CA GLY A 446 -24.35 -8.98 16.10
C GLY A 446 -23.52 -7.90 15.40
N ILE A 447 -22.80 -7.08 16.17
CA ILE A 447 -21.95 -5.99 15.64
C ILE A 447 -20.82 -6.59 14.80
N THR A 448 -20.86 -6.33 13.49
CA THR A 448 -19.87 -6.75 12.49
C THR A 448 -18.82 -5.69 12.24
N PHE A 449 -19.13 -4.40 12.45
CA PHE A 449 -18.17 -3.30 12.37
C PHE A 449 -18.61 -2.15 13.30
N GLU A 450 -17.70 -1.56 14.05
CA GLU A 450 -17.97 -0.37 14.87
C GLU A 450 -16.68 0.43 15.01
N ASP A 451 -16.58 1.55 14.30
CA ASP A 451 -15.40 2.43 14.36
C ASP A 451 -15.69 3.82 13.77
N ASP A 452 -14.77 4.75 14.02
CA ASP A 452 -14.71 6.04 13.34
C ASP A 452 -13.99 5.89 11.99
N VAL A 453 -14.65 6.28 10.91
CA VAL A 453 -14.09 6.22 9.55
C VAL A 453 -13.97 7.60 8.95
N ARG A 454 -12.97 7.80 8.08
CA ARG A 454 -12.71 9.08 7.42
C ARG A 454 -12.97 9.01 5.93
N ALA A 455 -13.76 9.95 5.40
CA ALA A 455 -14.02 10.06 3.97
C ALA A 455 -12.76 10.58 3.25
N VAL A 456 -12.18 9.79 2.33
CA VAL A 456 -10.97 10.19 1.57
C VAL A 456 -11.29 10.60 0.14
N SER A 457 -12.45 10.16 -0.37
CA SER A 457 -12.96 10.52 -1.69
C SER A 457 -14.48 10.48 -1.67
N MET A 458 -15.10 11.38 -2.41
CA MET A 458 -16.55 11.45 -2.57
C MET A 458 -16.91 11.67 -4.03
N THR A 459 -17.87 10.90 -4.55
CA THR A 459 -18.52 11.14 -5.84
C THR A 459 -19.96 11.55 -5.61
N TYR A 460 -20.38 12.69 -6.14
CA TYR A 460 -21.71 13.25 -5.87
C TYR A 460 -22.22 14.07 -7.05
N ASN A 461 -23.51 14.38 -7.04
CA ASN A 461 -24.11 15.31 -7.98
C ASN A 461 -24.06 16.75 -7.44
N PRO A 462 -23.22 17.64 -8.00
CA PRO A 462 -23.10 19.01 -7.51
C PRO A 462 -24.36 19.86 -7.76
N LEU A 463 -25.28 19.44 -8.64
CA LEU A 463 -26.52 20.17 -8.92
C LEU A 463 -27.68 19.74 -8.02
N GLU A 464 -27.61 18.53 -7.47
CA GLU A 464 -28.61 17.93 -6.58
C GLU A 464 -27.93 17.39 -5.33
N LEU A 465 -27.69 18.29 -4.36
CA LEU A 465 -26.95 17.94 -3.13
C LEU A 465 -27.71 17.00 -2.18
N THR A 466 -28.99 16.74 -2.47
CA THR A 466 -29.84 15.79 -1.77
C THR A 466 -29.72 14.37 -2.34
N GLU A 467 -29.13 14.23 -3.53
CA GLU A 467 -28.81 12.92 -4.10
C GLU A 467 -27.68 12.27 -3.30
N LYS A 468 -27.84 10.99 -2.95
CA LYS A 468 -26.85 10.28 -2.13
C LYS A 468 -25.46 10.25 -2.80
N PRO A 469 -24.39 10.56 -2.05
CA PRO A 469 -23.03 10.48 -2.58
C PRO A 469 -22.44 9.05 -2.47
N ASP A 470 -21.61 8.68 -3.44
CA ASP A 470 -20.74 7.50 -3.33
C ASP A 470 -19.46 7.90 -2.57
N VAL A 471 -19.28 7.40 -1.34
CA VAL A 471 -18.14 7.79 -0.47
C VAL A 471 -17.19 6.62 -0.25
N THR A 472 -15.90 6.87 -0.41
CA THR A 472 -14.84 5.94 0.00
C THR A 472 -14.29 6.36 1.35
N PHE A 473 -14.38 5.46 2.33
CA PHE A 473 -13.83 5.69 3.66
C PHE A 473 -12.56 4.86 3.89
N THR A 474 -11.67 5.40 4.71
CA THR A 474 -10.53 4.67 5.28
C THR A 474 -10.67 4.65 6.78
N ASN A 475 -10.37 3.51 7.40
CA ASN A 475 -10.19 3.49 8.84
C ASN A 475 -8.78 4.02 9.18
N VAL A 476 -8.64 4.65 10.35
CA VAL A 476 -7.32 4.88 10.96
C VAL A 476 -6.63 3.52 11.08
N GLN A 477 -5.31 3.45 10.81
CA GLN A 477 -4.55 2.19 10.83
C GLN A 477 -4.92 1.33 12.05
N LYS A 478 -5.36 0.09 11.82
CA LYS A 478 -5.66 -0.87 12.88
C LYS A 478 -4.43 -1.09 13.74
N ASP A 479 -4.57 -1.01 15.05
CA ASP A 479 -3.48 -1.32 15.95
C ASP A 479 -3.45 -2.82 16.32
N MET A 480 -2.46 -3.21 17.12
CA MET A 480 -2.30 -4.61 17.55
C MET A 480 -3.46 -5.08 18.44
N PHE A 481 -4.04 -4.18 19.24
CA PHE A 481 -5.17 -4.53 20.10
C PHE A 481 -6.41 -4.79 19.26
N ASP A 482 -6.64 -4.02 18.21
CA ASP A 482 -7.75 -4.21 17.27
C ASP A 482 -7.66 -5.59 16.61
N LEU A 483 -6.47 -5.94 16.09
CA LEU A 483 -6.23 -7.25 15.48
C LEU A 483 -6.46 -8.40 16.49
N GLN A 484 -5.95 -8.27 17.72
CA GLN A 484 -6.16 -9.27 18.77
C GLN A 484 -7.62 -9.39 19.21
N LEU A 485 -8.40 -8.31 19.15
CA LEU A 485 -9.82 -8.33 19.43
C LEU A 485 -10.59 -9.02 18.30
N GLU A 486 -10.26 -8.73 17.05
CA GLU A 486 -10.83 -9.39 15.87
C GLU A 486 -10.52 -10.89 15.86
N ASP A 487 -9.29 -11.28 16.13
CA ASP A 487 -8.91 -12.70 16.24
C ASP A 487 -9.65 -13.41 17.35
N ARG A 488 -9.79 -12.79 18.52
CA ARG A 488 -10.59 -13.35 19.62
C ARG A 488 -12.06 -13.51 19.23
N ARG A 489 -12.64 -12.53 18.51
CA ARG A 489 -14.01 -12.62 17.99
C ARG A 489 -14.12 -13.76 16.97
N ARG A 490 -13.17 -13.87 16.03
CA ARG A 490 -13.10 -14.93 15.02
C ARG A 490 -13.03 -16.32 15.66
N ILE A 491 -12.11 -16.53 16.60
CA ILE A 491 -11.95 -17.81 17.31
C ILE A 491 -13.22 -18.16 18.08
N ARG A 492 -13.80 -17.21 18.83
CA ARG A 492 -15.04 -17.44 19.57
C ARG A 492 -16.21 -17.82 18.65
N ASN A 493 -16.31 -17.18 17.48
CA ASN A 493 -17.35 -17.50 16.50
C ASN A 493 -17.14 -18.90 15.89
N GLN A 494 -15.90 -19.27 15.58
CA GLN A 494 -15.56 -20.62 15.13
C GLN A 494 -15.90 -21.67 16.20
N GLU A 495 -15.55 -21.43 17.46
CA GLU A 495 -15.89 -22.32 18.58
C GLU A 495 -17.40 -22.49 18.73
N ARG A 496 -18.15 -21.39 18.63
CA ARG A 496 -19.62 -21.42 18.69
C ARG A 496 -20.20 -22.25 17.55
N TYR A 497 -19.74 -22.05 16.32
CA TYR A 497 -20.18 -22.82 15.16
C TYR A 497 -19.88 -24.32 15.32
N ILE A 498 -18.66 -24.67 15.73
CA ILE A 498 -18.28 -26.08 15.99
C ILE A 498 -19.16 -26.69 17.09
N LYS A 499 -19.47 -25.92 18.15
CA LYS A 499 -20.35 -26.36 19.23
C LYS A 499 -21.78 -26.58 18.75
N GLU A 500 -22.33 -25.68 17.94
CA GLU A 500 -23.65 -25.81 17.35
C GLU A 500 -23.75 -27.04 16.43
N GLN A 501 -22.75 -27.26 15.56
CA GLN A 501 -22.66 -28.47 14.75
C GLN A 501 -22.58 -29.74 15.59
N LYS A 502 -21.74 -29.75 16.64
CA LYS A 502 -21.63 -30.87 17.58
C LYS A 502 -22.96 -31.17 18.26
N ASN A 503 -23.68 -30.14 18.71
CA ASN A 503 -24.98 -30.29 19.35
C ASN A 503 -26.04 -30.85 18.39
N SER A 504 -26.05 -30.36 17.14
CA SER A 504 -26.93 -30.89 16.09
C SER A 504 -26.66 -32.38 15.84
N LEU A 505 -25.39 -32.77 15.72
CA LEU A 505 -25.00 -34.17 15.52
C LEU A 505 -25.40 -35.05 16.72
N LEU A 506 -25.20 -34.56 17.95
CA LEU A 506 -25.62 -35.27 19.16
C LEU A 506 -27.14 -35.46 19.22
N ALA A 507 -27.92 -34.44 18.83
CA ALA A 507 -29.37 -34.55 18.76
C ALA A 507 -29.82 -35.60 17.73
N GLN A 508 -29.18 -35.64 16.56
CA GLN A 508 -29.43 -36.68 15.54
C GLN A 508 -29.09 -38.08 16.05
N ILE A 509 -27.93 -38.26 16.70
CA ILE A 509 -27.54 -39.54 17.30
C ILE A 509 -28.56 -39.96 18.37
N GLN A 510 -29.02 -39.02 19.21
CA GLN A 510 -29.99 -39.32 20.24
C GLN A 510 -31.37 -39.68 19.66
N ALA A 511 -31.81 -38.97 18.61
CA ALA A 511 -33.05 -39.28 17.91
C ALA A 511 -32.99 -40.68 17.28
N ALA A 512 -31.91 -41.00 16.56
CA ALA A 512 -31.69 -42.32 15.97
C ALA A 512 -31.63 -43.43 17.03
N LYS A 513 -31.04 -43.15 18.21
CA LYS A 513 -31.02 -44.09 19.33
C LYS A 513 -32.41 -44.33 19.91
N ASN A 514 -33.22 -43.29 20.04
CA ASN A 514 -34.60 -43.40 20.50
C ASN A 514 -35.44 -44.22 19.50
N GLU A 515 -35.33 -43.93 18.20
CA GLU A 515 -35.99 -44.70 17.13
C GLU A 515 -35.60 -46.18 17.16
N LEU A 516 -34.31 -46.48 17.29
CA LEU A 516 -33.83 -47.86 17.40
C LEU A 516 -34.37 -48.57 18.65
N SER A 517 -34.48 -47.85 19.77
CA SER A 517 -35.03 -48.40 21.01
C SER A 517 -36.52 -48.70 20.88
N ASP A 518 -37.28 -47.81 20.24
CA ASP A 518 -38.71 -48.00 19.94
C ASP A 518 -38.95 -49.20 19.01
N LEU A 519 -38.07 -49.43 18.04
CA LEU A 519 -38.13 -50.60 17.15
C LEU A 519 -37.86 -51.91 17.89
N ILE A 520 -36.93 -51.91 18.84
CA ILE A 520 -36.62 -53.09 19.68
C ILE A 520 -37.79 -53.39 20.63
N GLU A 521 -38.42 -52.38 21.22
CA GLU A 521 -39.57 -52.55 22.13
C GLU A 521 -40.84 -53.06 21.41
N LYS A 522 -41.02 -52.77 20.12
CA LYS A 522 -42.22 -53.12 19.34
C LYS A 522 -42.18 -54.49 18.63
N GLY A 523 -41.10 -55.26 18.72
CA GLY A 523 -41.10 -56.70 18.40
C GLY A 523 -41.47 -57.12 16.97
N LYS A 524 -41.23 -56.30 15.93
CA LYS A 524 -41.47 -56.70 14.53
C LYS A 524 -40.22 -57.35 13.91
N THR A 525 -40.27 -58.66 13.66
CA THR A 525 -39.22 -59.44 13.02
C THR A 525 -39.48 -59.60 11.52
N GLY A 526 -38.97 -58.67 10.72
CA GLY A 526 -38.87 -58.76 9.27
C GLY A 526 -38.08 -57.55 8.77
N SER A 527 -37.23 -57.72 7.76
CA SER A 527 -36.57 -56.56 7.12
C SER A 527 -37.54 -55.94 6.10
N PRO A 528 -37.75 -54.61 6.12
CA PRO A 528 -38.57 -53.95 5.11
C PRO A 528 -37.91 -54.08 3.73
N GLN A 529 -38.73 -54.17 2.69
CA GLN A 529 -38.28 -54.17 1.30
C GLN A 529 -38.20 -52.75 0.76
N ASN A 530 -37.27 -52.52 -0.19
CA ASN A 530 -37.14 -51.26 -0.91
C ASN A 530 -37.66 -51.43 -2.33
N ALA A 531 -38.74 -50.73 -2.68
CA ALA A 531 -39.28 -50.68 -4.03
C ALA A 531 -39.04 -49.29 -4.65
N GLY A 532 -38.59 -49.25 -5.90
CA GLY A 532 -38.23 -48.02 -6.59
C GLY A 532 -38.98 -47.86 -7.91
N PHE A 533 -39.62 -46.71 -8.10
CA PHE A 533 -40.43 -46.40 -9.28
C PHE A 533 -39.95 -45.10 -9.94
N SER A 534 -40.01 -45.05 -11.26
CA SER A 534 -39.62 -43.88 -12.05
C SER A 534 -40.82 -43.36 -12.81
N LEU A 535 -41.17 -42.09 -12.60
CA LEU A 535 -42.28 -41.44 -13.30
C LEU A 535 -41.73 -40.32 -14.18
N VAL A 536 -42.27 -40.21 -15.39
CA VAL A 536 -41.81 -39.29 -16.43
C VAL A 536 -42.98 -38.50 -16.98
N PHE A 537 -42.85 -37.17 -17.02
CA PHE A 537 -43.78 -36.29 -17.69
C PHE A 537 -43.35 -36.11 -19.15
N LYS A 538 -44.20 -36.46 -20.10
CA LYS A 538 -43.92 -36.29 -21.52
C LYS A 538 -45.20 -36.07 -22.32
N GLY A 539 -45.25 -34.99 -23.10
CA GLY A 539 -46.35 -34.73 -24.02
C GLY A 539 -47.69 -34.44 -23.32
N GLY A 540 -47.64 -33.83 -22.13
CA GLY A 540 -48.83 -33.43 -21.37
C GLY A 540 -49.39 -34.49 -20.43
N SER A 541 -48.75 -35.66 -20.31
CA SER A 541 -49.16 -36.72 -19.38
C SER A 541 -47.97 -37.29 -18.60
N TRP A 542 -48.27 -37.85 -17.44
CA TRP A 542 -47.33 -38.63 -16.65
C TRP A 542 -47.44 -40.12 -17.01
N GLY A 543 -46.30 -40.79 -17.05
CA GLY A 543 -46.21 -42.25 -17.14
C GLY A 543 -45.25 -42.79 -16.10
N SER A 544 -45.46 -44.02 -15.65
CA SER A 544 -44.66 -44.72 -14.63
C SER A 544 -43.88 -45.89 -15.26
N SER A 545 -42.84 -46.36 -14.56
CA SER A 545 -42.13 -47.60 -14.94
C SER A 545 -42.90 -48.87 -14.56
N ALA A 546 -43.76 -48.78 -13.54
CA ALA A 546 -44.69 -49.81 -13.07
C ALA A 546 -45.74 -49.13 -12.18
N GLY A 547 -46.97 -49.67 -12.14
CA GLY A 547 -48.11 -49.04 -11.45
C GLY A 547 -48.85 -48.04 -12.34
N ASP A 548 -49.96 -47.49 -11.86
CA ASP A 548 -50.76 -46.51 -12.58
C ASP A 548 -50.49 -45.09 -12.07
N VAL A 549 -50.53 -44.10 -12.96
CA VAL A 549 -50.34 -42.69 -12.60
C VAL A 549 -51.35 -41.81 -13.34
N TYR A 550 -52.01 -40.92 -12.62
CA TYR A 550 -52.95 -39.96 -13.18
C TYR A 550 -52.99 -38.67 -12.36
N ILE A 551 -53.48 -37.59 -12.99
CA ILE A 551 -53.64 -36.29 -12.33
C ILE A 551 -55.05 -36.23 -11.73
N ASP A 552 -55.14 -35.95 -10.44
CA ASP A 552 -56.40 -35.63 -9.75
C ASP A 552 -56.31 -34.22 -9.14
N GLY A 553 -57.11 -33.30 -9.67
CA GLY A 553 -57.11 -31.90 -9.24
C GLY A 553 -55.76 -31.20 -9.37
N SER A 554 -55.08 -31.02 -8.23
CA SER A 554 -53.75 -30.37 -8.14
C SER A 554 -52.65 -31.34 -7.72
N ASP A 555 -52.94 -32.64 -7.71
CA ASP A 555 -52.05 -33.70 -7.26
C ASP A 555 -51.85 -34.74 -8.35
N LEU A 556 -50.71 -35.41 -8.28
CA LEU A 556 -50.39 -36.57 -9.07
C LEU A 556 -50.59 -37.81 -8.21
N ILE A 557 -51.53 -38.66 -8.59
CA ILE A 557 -51.80 -39.92 -7.89
C ILE A 557 -50.95 -41.01 -8.53
N PHE A 558 -50.22 -41.76 -7.70
CA PHE A 558 -49.43 -42.90 -8.11
C PHE A 558 -49.89 -44.15 -7.34
N GLU A 559 -50.33 -45.16 -8.07
CA GLU A 559 -50.81 -46.44 -7.54
C GLU A 559 -49.80 -47.54 -7.87
N THR A 560 -49.22 -48.18 -6.86
CA THR A 560 -48.26 -49.28 -7.02
C THR A 560 -48.95 -50.61 -7.34
N PRO A 561 -48.26 -51.57 -8.00
CA PRO A 561 -48.83 -52.89 -8.28
C PRO A 561 -49.14 -53.75 -7.04
N GLU A 562 -48.52 -53.43 -5.91
CA GLU A 562 -48.63 -54.15 -4.64
C GLU A 562 -48.95 -53.15 -3.52
N ASN A 563 -49.58 -53.64 -2.44
CA ASN A 563 -49.90 -52.85 -1.26
C ASN A 563 -48.79 -53.03 -0.21
N TYR A 564 -48.32 -51.94 0.39
CA TYR A 564 -47.22 -51.95 1.35
C TYR A 564 -47.71 -51.54 2.75
N GLU A 565 -47.36 -52.31 3.78
CA GLU A 565 -47.33 -51.80 5.15
C GLU A 565 -46.15 -50.81 5.28
N MET A 566 -46.45 -49.53 5.37
CA MET A 566 -45.53 -48.41 5.17
C MET A 566 -44.57 -48.21 6.34
N VAL A 567 -43.27 -48.08 6.03
CA VAL A 567 -42.28 -47.48 6.95
C VAL A 567 -42.08 -46.02 6.58
N TYR A 568 -41.73 -45.73 5.31
CA TYR A 568 -41.74 -44.39 4.75
C TYR A 568 -41.74 -44.42 3.20
N ALA A 569 -42.11 -43.30 2.58
CA ALA A 569 -41.93 -43.06 1.16
C ALA A 569 -41.07 -41.82 0.91
N THR A 570 -40.35 -41.80 -0.20
CA THR A 570 -39.51 -40.68 -0.63
C THR A 570 -39.82 -40.36 -2.09
N VAL A 571 -39.69 -39.08 -2.45
CA VAL A 571 -39.75 -38.66 -3.85
C VAL A 571 -38.61 -37.68 -4.14
N ASP A 572 -37.89 -37.93 -5.22
CA ASP A 572 -36.80 -37.09 -5.69
C ASP A 572 -37.09 -36.55 -7.09
N GLY A 573 -37.02 -35.22 -7.23
CA GLY A 573 -37.13 -34.57 -8.53
C GLY A 573 -35.82 -34.60 -9.32
N SER A 574 -35.92 -34.71 -10.65
CA SER A 574 -34.77 -34.61 -11.54
C SER A 574 -34.09 -33.23 -11.46
N SER A 575 -32.85 -33.15 -11.97
CA SER A 575 -32.12 -31.87 -12.06
C SER A 575 -32.90 -30.79 -12.82
N LEU A 576 -33.76 -31.18 -13.78
CA LEU A 576 -34.62 -30.24 -14.53
C LEU A 576 -35.65 -29.57 -13.61
N LEU A 577 -36.28 -30.32 -12.70
CA LEU A 577 -37.21 -29.75 -11.71
C LEU A 577 -36.47 -28.82 -10.75
N LYS A 578 -35.31 -29.26 -10.23
CA LYS A 578 -34.49 -28.47 -9.30
C LYS A 578 -34.02 -27.14 -9.91
N GLN A 579 -33.58 -27.14 -11.18
CA GLN A 579 -33.18 -25.92 -11.90
C GLN A 579 -34.34 -24.93 -12.08
N ASN A 580 -35.58 -25.42 -12.17
CA ASN A 580 -36.77 -24.59 -12.26
C ASN A 580 -37.35 -24.22 -10.88
N GLY A 581 -36.65 -24.55 -9.79
CA GLY A 581 -37.09 -24.30 -8.42
C GLY A 581 -38.34 -25.10 -8.02
N ILE A 582 -38.59 -26.23 -8.68
CA ILE A 582 -39.74 -27.11 -8.44
C ILE A 582 -39.32 -28.28 -7.55
N THR A 583 -40.03 -28.49 -6.45
CA THR A 583 -39.79 -29.57 -5.49
C THR A 583 -41.02 -30.47 -5.38
N PRO A 584 -40.90 -31.79 -5.63
CA PRO A 584 -41.97 -32.73 -5.35
C PRO A 584 -42.02 -33.09 -3.86
N SER A 585 -43.21 -33.40 -3.37
CA SER A 585 -43.46 -33.99 -2.05
C SER A 585 -44.39 -35.18 -2.23
N ILE A 586 -44.21 -36.22 -1.41
CA ILE A 586 -45.03 -37.43 -1.42
C ILE A 586 -45.77 -37.55 -0.09
N ASP A 587 -47.02 -37.97 -0.15
CA ASP A 587 -47.87 -38.22 1.02
C ASP A 587 -48.68 -39.50 0.80
N TYR A 588 -49.15 -40.11 1.89
CA TYR A 588 -50.00 -41.29 1.90
C TYR A 588 -50.83 -41.33 3.19
N GLU A 589 -52.11 -41.69 3.10
CA GLU A 589 -53.04 -41.56 4.23
C GLU A 589 -53.03 -42.76 5.18
N ASP A 590 -52.84 -43.98 4.64
CA ASP A 590 -52.95 -45.22 5.39
C ASP A 590 -51.59 -45.89 5.63
N ASN A 591 -51.44 -46.52 6.80
CA ASN A 591 -50.26 -47.32 7.14
C ASN A 591 -50.11 -48.58 6.26
N GLN A 592 -51.16 -48.96 5.51
CA GLN A 592 -51.11 -50.02 4.51
C GLN A 592 -51.78 -49.48 3.23
N THR A 593 -50.96 -49.14 2.24
CA THR A 593 -51.43 -48.47 1.01
C THR A 593 -50.65 -48.92 -0.22
N ASP A 594 -51.31 -48.91 -1.37
CA ASP A 594 -50.72 -48.91 -2.70
C ASP A 594 -50.78 -47.53 -3.36
N THR A 595 -51.44 -46.55 -2.74
CA THR A 595 -51.74 -45.25 -3.34
C THR A 595 -50.93 -44.13 -2.68
N PHE A 596 -50.28 -43.31 -3.50
CA PHE A 596 -49.40 -42.22 -3.10
C PHE A 596 -49.80 -40.91 -3.78
N ILE A 597 -49.84 -39.83 -3.00
CA ILE A 597 -50.21 -38.49 -3.46
C ILE A 597 -48.93 -37.66 -3.62
N ILE A 598 -48.68 -37.15 -4.83
CA ILE A 598 -47.49 -36.36 -5.14
C ILE A 598 -47.90 -34.93 -5.48
N SER A 599 -47.42 -33.99 -4.68
CA SER A 599 -47.60 -32.54 -4.87
C SER A 599 -46.32 -31.88 -5.38
N PHE A 600 -46.44 -30.89 -6.26
CA PHE A 600 -45.30 -30.10 -6.75
C PHE A 600 -45.36 -28.67 -6.22
N PHE A 601 -44.23 -28.12 -5.79
CA PHE A 601 -44.14 -26.76 -5.25
C PHE A 601 -43.08 -25.94 -5.98
N GLN A 602 -43.42 -24.70 -6.32
CA GLN A 602 -42.49 -23.72 -6.88
C GLN A 602 -42.60 -22.43 -6.07
N SER A 603 -41.47 -21.93 -5.54
CA SER A 603 -41.44 -20.76 -4.64
C SER A 603 -42.43 -20.86 -3.47
N GLY A 604 -42.57 -22.06 -2.88
CA GLY A 604 -43.47 -22.33 -1.75
C GLY A 604 -44.96 -22.43 -2.10
N LYS A 605 -45.36 -22.27 -3.37
CA LYS A 605 -46.75 -22.43 -3.83
C LYS A 605 -46.93 -23.76 -4.56
N LYS A 606 -48.03 -24.46 -4.28
CA LYS A 606 -48.41 -25.69 -4.98
C LYS A 606 -48.76 -25.39 -6.43
N ILE A 607 -48.19 -26.13 -7.37
CA ILE A 607 -48.43 -26.03 -8.81
C ILE A 607 -49.08 -27.32 -9.32
N LYS A 608 -49.74 -27.25 -10.48
CA LYS A 608 -50.35 -28.45 -11.06
C LYS A 608 -49.30 -29.39 -11.66
N PRO A 609 -49.50 -30.72 -11.61
CA PRO A 609 -48.54 -31.68 -12.18
C PRO A 609 -48.31 -31.55 -13.69
N ASP A 610 -49.21 -30.92 -14.45
CA ASP A 610 -49.08 -30.66 -15.89
C ASP A 610 -48.30 -29.35 -16.22
N GLN A 611 -47.97 -28.55 -15.20
CA GLN A 611 -47.19 -27.31 -15.33
C GLN A 611 -45.68 -27.53 -15.19
N VAL A 612 -45.24 -28.76 -14.91
CA VAL A 612 -43.81 -29.06 -14.85
C VAL A 612 -43.19 -29.06 -16.27
N PRO A 613 -41.88 -28.80 -16.41
CA PRO A 613 -41.21 -28.86 -17.72
C PRO A 613 -41.37 -30.24 -18.39
N ASP A 614 -41.57 -30.24 -19.71
CA ASP A 614 -41.63 -31.49 -20.49
C ASP A 614 -40.34 -32.31 -20.30
N THR A 615 -40.45 -33.63 -20.28
CA THR A 615 -39.36 -34.59 -19.95
C THR A 615 -38.90 -34.62 -18.49
N SER A 616 -39.59 -33.91 -17.58
CA SER A 616 -39.35 -34.01 -16.14
C SER A 616 -39.48 -35.46 -15.64
N LYS A 617 -38.67 -35.81 -14.64
CA LYS A 617 -38.68 -37.14 -14.03
C LYS A 617 -38.72 -37.00 -12.52
N ILE A 618 -39.43 -37.91 -11.87
CA ILE A 618 -39.36 -38.12 -10.44
C ILE A 618 -39.05 -39.58 -10.14
N SER A 619 -38.32 -39.83 -9.06
CA SER A 619 -38.04 -41.16 -8.54
C SER A 619 -38.73 -41.33 -7.21
N VAL A 620 -39.61 -42.32 -7.10
CA VAL A 620 -40.35 -42.65 -5.88
C VAL A 620 -39.71 -43.88 -5.26
N GLY A 621 -39.27 -43.76 -4.01
CA GLY A 621 -38.72 -44.85 -3.22
C GLY A 621 -39.65 -45.21 -2.06
N ILE A 622 -40.12 -46.45 -2.00
CA ILE A 622 -41.00 -46.97 -0.95
C ILE A 622 -40.21 -47.95 -0.10
N VAL A 623 -40.27 -47.76 1.22
CA VAL A 623 -39.74 -48.69 2.21
C VAL A 623 -40.91 -49.19 3.04
N GLY A 624 -41.18 -50.48 2.93
CA GLY A 624 -42.37 -51.10 3.53
C GLY A 624 -42.31 -52.62 3.52
N TYR A 625 -43.30 -53.23 4.14
CA TYR A 625 -43.52 -54.68 4.06
C TYR A 625 -44.61 -54.95 3.03
N SER A 626 -44.23 -55.54 1.89
CA SER A 626 -45.17 -56.01 0.86
C SER A 626 -45.96 -57.23 1.33
#